data_AF-A0A387BPZ6-F1
#
_entry.id   AF-A0A387BPZ6-F1
#
_cell.length_a   1.000
_cell.length_b   1.000
_cell.length_c   1.000
_cell.angle_alpha   90.00
_cell.angle_beta   90.00
_cell.angle_gamma   90.00
#
_symmetry.space_group_name_H-M   'P 1'
#
loop_
_entity.id
_entity.type
_entity.pdbx_description
1 polymer ?
#
loop_
_entity_poly.entity_id
_entity_poly.type
_entity_poly.pdbx_seq_one_letter_code
_entity_poly.pdbx_strand_id
1 'polypeptide(L)'
;MAKKDAAFDAPRTERLILELLTAAAAAHGVHEKEDLGGVYDEQWPQWYAAHIAASLAERGLVVSPRRPTIAESFDLSGDVAGWDDWL
;
A
#
# COMPACT_ATOMS: atom_id res chain seq x y z
N MET A 1 -3.56 -15.07 29.18
CA MET A 1 -2.36 -15.06 28.33
C MET A 1 -2.73 -14.44 27.00
N ALA A 2 -2.16 -13.29 26.65
CA ALA A 2 -2.53 -12.54 25.46
C ALA A 2 -1.91 -13.18 24.21
N LYS A 3 -2.74 -13.83 23.39
CA LYS A 3 -2.50 -13.92 21.95
C LYS A 3 -3.20 -12.72 21.32
N LYS A 4 -2.56 -11.56 21.43
CA LYS A 4 -2.84 -10.49 20.48
C LYS A 4 -2.11 -10.97 19.24
N ASP A 5 -2.85 -11.58 18.32
CA ASP A 5 -2.38 -11.85 16.96
C ASP A 5 -1.56 -10.66 16.50
N ALA A 6 -0.47 -10.89 15.75
CA ALA A 6 0.45 -9.88 15.23
C ALA A 6 -0.30 -8.76 14.51
N ALA A 7 -0.90 -7.88 15.30
CA ALA A 7 -1.77 -6.82 14.89
C ALA A 7 -0.84 -5.86 14.21
N PHE A 8 -1.10 -5.65 12.92
CA PHE A 8 -0.51 -4.63 12.08
C PHE A 8 0.10 -3.52 12.93
N ASP A 9 1.43 -3.51 13.06
CA ASP A 9 2.14 -2.54 13.90
C ASP A 9 2.12 -1.22 13.13
N ALA A 10 0.95 -0.57 13.12
CA ALA A 10 0.67 0.63 12.35
C ALA A 10 1.76 1.70 12.55
N PRO A 11 2.27 1.96 13.78
CA PRO A 11 3.42 2.86 13.97
C PRO A 11 4.69 2.43 13.23
N ARG A 12 5.00 1.14 13.18
CA ARG A 12 6.17 0.64 12.45
C ARG A 12 5.97 0.70 10.94
N THR A 13 4.78 0.37 10.46
CA THR A 13 4.42 0.50 9.04
C THR A 13 4.49 1.95 8.58
N GLU A 14 3.96 2.89 9.38
CA GLU A 14 4.03 4.32 9.10
C GLU A 14 5.47 4.81 8.99
N ARG A 15 6.35 4.45 9.94
CA ARG A 15 7.77 4.79 9.87
C ARG A 15 8.44 4.26 8.60
N LEU A 16 8.17 3.00 8.23
CA LEU A 16 8.70 2.42 7.01
C LEU A 16 8.23 3.18 5.77
N ILE A 17 6.93 3.51 5.70
CA ILE A 17 6.38 4.28 4.58
C ILE A 17 7.02 5.67 4.50
N LEU A 18 7.18 6.35 5.63
CA LEU A 18 7.81 7.67 5.69
C LEU A 18 9.27 7.64 5.22
N GLU A 19 10.04 6.64 5.67
CA GLU A 19 11.41 6.43 5.21
C GLU A 19 11.47 6.25 3.68
N LEU A 20 10.61 5.39 3.13
CA LEU A 20 10.56 5.09 1.70
C LEU A 20 10.15 6.33 0.87
N LEU A 21 9.16 7.09 1.33
CA LEU A 21 8.72 8.33 0.67
C LEU A 21 9.80 9.40 0.70
N THR A 22 10.51 9.53 1.82
CA THR A 22 11.59 10.52 1.97
C THR A 22 12.77 10.18 1.07
N ALA A 23 13.14 8.90 0.99
CA ALA A 23 14.18 8.42 0.07
C ALA A 23 13.80 8.66 -1.40
N ALA A 24 12.55 8.33 -1.77
CA ALA A 24 12.04 8.57 -3.11
C ALA A 24 12.06 10.07 -3.47
N ALA A 25 11.63 10.95 -2.55
CA ALA A 25 11.65 12.39 -2.79
C ALA A 25 13.08 12.94 -2.98
N ALA A 26 14.04 12.48 -2.19
CA ALA A 26 15.43 12.89 -2.35
C ALA A 26 16.01 12.44 -3.70
N ALA A 27 15.77 11.20 -4.09
CA ALA A 27 16.26 10.65 -5.36
C ALA A 27 15.53 11.24 -6.58
N HIS A 28 14.25 11.57 -6.46
CA HIS A 28 13.48 12.23 -7.51
C HIS A 28 13.92 13.68 -7.73
N GLY A 29 14.25 14.42 -6.66
CA GLY A 29 14.82 15.77 -6.80
C GLY A 29 16.16 15.78 -7.55
N VAL A 30 16.94 14.70 -7.47
CA VAL A 30 18.13 14.49 -8.30
C VAL A 30 17.73 14.23 -9.76
N HIS A 31 16.77 13.33 -10.00
CA HIS A 31 16.24 13.05 -11.34
C HIS A 31 15.72 14.30 -12.05
N GLU A 32 14.89 15.10 -11.38
CA GLU A 32 14.36 16.35 -11.95
C GLU A 32 15.51 17.30 -12.33
N LYS A 33 16.50 17.46 -11.45
CA LYS A 33 17.63 18.36 -11.68
C LYS A 33 18.56 17.88 -12.79
N GLU A 34 18.92 16.60 -12.78
CA GLU A 34 19.97 16.04 -13.62
C GLU A 34 19.44 15.54 -14.97
N ASP A 35 18.27 14.92 -14.98
CA ASP A 35 17.72 14.27 -16.17
C ASP A 35 16.66 15.15 -16.87
N LEU A 36 15.88 15.91 -16.10
CA LEU A 36 14.83 16.80 -16.65
C LEU A 36 15.25 18.26 -16.73
N GLY A 37 16.51 18.58 -16.37
CA GLY A 37 17.04 19.95 -16.43
C GLY A 37 16.37 20.93 -15.46
N GLY A 38 15.87 20.44 -14.33
CA GLY A 38 15.14 21.20 -13.32
C GLY A 38 13.66 21.42 -13.64
N VAL A 39 13.13 20.76 -14.67
CA VAL A 39 11.70 20.77 -14.99
C VAL A 39 10.96 19.83 -14.04
N TYR A 40 9.79 20.27 -13.57
CA TYR A 40 8.90 19.46 -12.75
C TYR A 40 8.46 18.20 -13.49
N ASP A 41 8.61 17.05 -12.85
CA ASP A 41 8.20 15.78 -13.42
C ASP A 41 6.70 15.53 -13.18
N GLU A 42 5.88 15.58 -14.24
CA GLU A 42 4.46 15.23 -14.15
C GLU A 42 4.23 13.73 -13.88
N GLN A 43 5.24 12.89 -14.08
CA GLN A 43 5.21 11.43 -13.84
C GLN A 43 5.76 11.05 -12.46
N TRP A 44 5.90 12.02 -11.55
CA TRP A 44 6.39 11.79 -10.20
C TRP A 44 5.66 10.64 -9.46
N PRO A 45 4.34 10.39 -9.60
CA PRO A 45 3.70 9.28 -8.87
C PRO A 45 4.20 7.91 -9.32
N GLN A 46 4.40 7.72 -10.63
CA GLN A 46 4.91 6.49 -11.21
C GLN A 46 6.36 6.27 -10.80
N TRP A 47 7.16 7.33 -10.82
CA TRP A 47 8.56 7.29 -10.41
C TRP A 47 8.70 6.88 -8.94
N TYR A 48 7.91 7.49 -8.05
CA TYR A 48 7.89 7.15 -6.62
C TYR A 48 7.48 5.70 -6.39
N ALA A 49 6.42 5.23 -7.06
CA ALA A 49 5.96 3.85 -6.92
C ALA A 49 7.06 2.85 -7.33
N ALA A 50 7.76 3.10 -8.44
CA ALA A 50 8.86 2.26 -8.89
C ALA A 50 10.05 2.28 -7.91
N HIS A 51 10.44 3.46 -7.44
CA HIS A 51 11.54 3.62 -6.48
C HIS A 51 11.26 2.92 -5.14
N ILE A 52 10.03 3.07 -4.63
CA ILE A 52 9.58 2.42 -3.39
C ILE A 52 9.53 0.91 -3.57
N ALA A 53 9.01 0.41 -4.70
CA ALA A 53 8.97 -1.02 -4.99
C ALA A 53 10.38 -1.64 -5.05
N ALA A 54 11.34 -0.96 -5.69
CA ALA A 54 12.74 -1.38 -5.71
C ALA A 54 13.35 -1.39 -4.29
N SER A 55 13.15 -0.32 -3.53
CA SER A 55 13.64 -0.20 -2.14
C SER A 55 13.07 -1.27 -1.21
N LEU A 56 11.80 -1.66 -1.41
CA LEU A 56 11.18 -2.77 -0.68
C LEU A 56 11.83 -4.11 -1.07
N ALA A 57 12.02 -4.36 -2.36
CA ALA A 57 12.64 -5.59 -2.85
C ALA A 57 14.08 -5.76 -2.33
N GLU A 58 14.87 -4.69 -2.30
CA GLU A 58 16.22 -4.67 -1.71
C GLU A 58 16.23 -5.04 -0.22
N ARG A 59 15.15 -4.69 0.50
CA ARG A 59 14.94 -5.04 1.91
C ARG A 59 14.32 -6.43 2.11
N GLY A 60 14.04 -7.17 1.03
CA GLY A 60 13.33 -8.46 1.08
C GLY A 60 11.86 -8.33 1.50
N LEU A 61 11.25 -7.16 1.29
CA LEU A 61 9.87 -6.86 1.63
C LEU A 61 8.98 -6.82 0.38
N VAL A 62 7.71 -7.20 0.54
CA VAL A 62 6.69 -7.08 -0.51
C VAL A 62 5.44 -6.41 0.05
N VAL A 63 4.82 -5.54 -0.74
CA VAL A 63 3.47 -5.03 -0.46
C VAL A 63 2.49 -6.03 -1.06
N SER A 64 1.54 -6.49 -0.25
CA SER A 64 0.48 -7.39 -0.69
C SER A 64 -0.84 -6.93 -0.10
N PRO A 65 -1.94 -6.99 -0.88
CA PRO A 65 -3.26 -6.72 -0.33
C PRO A 65 -3.54 -7.71 0.80
N ARG A 66 -4.05 -7.21 1.93
CA ARG A 66 -4.55 -8.09 2.99
C ARG A 66 -5.74 -8.85 2.42
N ARG A 67 -5.60 -10.18 2.26
CA ARG A 67 -6.77 -11.03 2.03
C ARG A 67 -7.61 -11.04 3.32
N PRO A 68 -8.89 -10.67 3.28
CA PRO A 68 -9.78 -10.91 4.41
C PRO A 68 -9.82 -12.41 4.68
N THR A 69 -9.87 -12.80 5.94
CA THR A 69 -10.07 -14.21 6.31
C THR A 69 -11.50 -14.65 5.95
N ILE A 70 -11.76 -15.96 5.81
CA ILE A 70 -13.12 -16.48 5.50
C ILE A 70 -14.16 -16.03 6.56
N ALA A 71 -13.71 -15.73 7.78
CA ALA A 71 -14.56 -15.17 8.84
C ALA A 71 -14.95 -13.69 8.61
N GLU A 72 -14.24 -12.95 7.75
CA GLU A 72 -14.51 -11.55 7.37
C GLU A 72 -15.20 -11.44 6.00
N SER A 73 -15.27 -12.54 5.21
CA SER A 73 -16.11 -12.59 4.02
C SER A 73 -17.54 -12.92 4.41
N PHE A 74 -18.39 -11.89 4.48
CA PHE A 74 -19.84 -12.07 4.59
C PHE A 74 -20.33 -12.92 3.41
N ASP A 75 -21.02 -13.99 3.74
CA ASP A 75 -21.69 -14.88 2.80
C ASP A 75 -22.77 -14.12 2.03
N LEU A 76 -22.53 -13.78 0.76
CA LEU A 76 -23.56 -13.23 -0.13
C LEU A 76 -24.43 -14.33 -0.77
N SER A 77 -24.33 -15.59 -0.33
CA SER A 77 -25.14 -16.70 -0.84
C SER A 77 -26.23 -17.20 0.12
N GLY A 78 -26.33 -16.64 1.33
CA GLY A 78 -27.30 -17.02 2.34
C GLY A 78 -28.31 -15.92 2.68
N ASP A 79 -29.21 -15.60 1.75
CA ASP A 79 -30.63 -15.23 2.01
C ASP A 79 -31.27 -14.65 0.73
N VAL A 80 -31.69 -15.55 -0.17
CA VAL A 80 -32.68 -15.24 -1.23
C VAL A 80 -34.12 -15.45 -0.73
N ALA A 81 -34.35 -15.53 0.57
CA ALA A 81 -35.66 -15.71 1.18
C ALA A 81 -36.15 -14.37 1.77
N GLY A 82 -36.58 -13.44 0.92
CA GLY A 82 -37.14 -12.17 1.42
C GLY A 82 -37.49 -11.10 0.39
N TRP A 83 -37.61 -11.44 -0.89
CA TRP A 83 -37.95 -10.46 -1.94
C TRP A 83 -39.43 -10.53 -2.39
N ASP A 84 -40.22 -11.47 -1.87
CA ASP A 84 -41.64 -11.67 -2.20
C ASP A 84 -42.63 -10.96 -1.25
N ASP A 85 -42.27 -9.79 -0.72
CA ASP A 85 -43.18 -8.97 0.12
C ASP A 85 -43.39 -7.54 -0.44
N TRP A 86 -43.14 -7.35 -1.74
CA TRP A 86 -43.34 -6.07 -2.45
C TRP A 86 -44.01 -6.22 -3.84
N LEU A 87 -44.85 -7.23 -4.04
CA LEU A 87 -45.86 -7.32 -5.11
C LEU A 87 -47.14 -7.98 -4.58
#